data_AF-B2RFI7-F1
#
_entry.id   AF-B2RFI7-F1
#
_cell.length_a   1.000
_cell.length_b   1.000
_cell.length_c   1.000
_cell.angle_alpha   90.00
_cell.angle_beta   90.00
_cell.angle_gamma   90.00
#
_symmetry.space_group_name_H-M   'P 1'
#
loop_
_entity.id
_entity.type
_entity.pdbx_description
1 polymer ?
#
loop_
_entity_poly.entity_id
_entity_poly.type
_entity_poly.pdbx_seq_one_letter_code
_entity_poly.pdbx_strand_id
1 'polypeptide(L)' 'ELHCRCIQTERKPIGRHIEKVELIPASSHCEETEIIATLK' A
#
# COMPACT_ATOMS: atom_id res chain seq x y z
N GLU A 1 -18.32 -2.75 4.00
CA GLU A 1 -17.78 -3.65 2.96
C GLU A 1 -16.32 -3.90 3.27
N LEU A 2 -15.88 -5.16 3.21
CA LEU A 2 -14.53 -5.58 3.62
C LEU A 2 -13.70 -5.77 2.36
N HIS A 3 -12.91 -4.76 2.02
CA HIS A 3 -12.03 -4.78 0.85
C HIS A 3 -10.67 -4.17 1.20
N CYS A 4 -9.68 -4.60 0.43
CA CYS A 4 -8.36 -3.98 0.41
C CYS A 4 -8.47 -2.49 0.09
N ARG A 5 -7.52 -1.70 0.61
CA ARG A 5 -7.45 -0.25 0.36
C ARG A 5 -6.89 0.05 -1.04
N CYS A 6 -5.95 -0.77 -1.49
CA CYS A 6 -5.28 -0.64 -2.77
C CYS A 6 -6.12 -1.30 -3.88
N ILE A 7 -6.53 -0.49 -4.86
CA ILE A 7 -7.21 -0.97 -6.07
C ILE A 7 -6.19 -1.31 -7.17
N GLN A 8 -5.05 -0.60 -7.17
CA GLN A 8 -3.95 -0.74 -8.11
C GLN A 8 -2.61 -0.55 -7.40
N THR A 9 -1.53 -1.07 -7.99
CA THR A 9 -0.17 -0.98 -7.46
C THR A 9 0.76 -0.29 -8.45
N GLU A 10 1.70 0.51 -7.93
CA GLU A 10 2.77 1.10 -8.73
C GLU A 10 3.91 0.08 -8.90
N ARG A 11 4.42 -0.07 -10.12
CA ARG A 11 5.49 -1.01 -10.48
C ARG A 11 6.82 -0.30 -10.77
N LYS A 12 6.79 1.01 -11.00
CA LYS A 12 7.99 1.81 -11.24
C LYS A 12 8.74 2.06 -9.92
N PRO A 13 10.08 2.15 -9.94
CA PRO A 13 10.84 2.55 -8.76
C PRO A 13 10.51 4.00 -8.36
N ILE A 14 9.89 4.19 -7.18
CA ILE A 14 9.50 5.51 -6.66
C ILE A 14 10.23 5.92 -5.38
N GLY A 15 11.15 5.10 -4.87
CA GLY A 15 11.76 5.25 -3.54
C GLY A 15 12.27 6.65 -3.18
N ARG A 16 12.88 7.37 -4.13
CA ARG A 16 13.40 8.73 -3.89
C ARG A 16 12.33 9.79 -3.63
N HIS A 17 11.10 9.53 -4.04
CA HIS A 17 9.97 10.46 -3.89
C HIS A 17 9.13 10.15 -2.65
N ILE A 18 9.40 9.04 -1.95
CA ILE A 18 8.62 8.61 -0.79
C ILE A 18 8.90 9.54 0.40
N GLU A 19 7.84 10.08 0.98
CA GLU A 19 7.84 10.81 2.24
C GLU A 19 7.54 9.89 3.43
N LYS A 20 6.53 9.02 3.28
CA LYS A 20 6.02 8.14 4.33
C LYS A 20 5.63 6.79 3.75
N VAL A 21 5.80 5.73 4.54
CA VAL A 21 5.35 4.38 4.22
C VAL A 21 4.45 3.87 5.35
N GLU A 22 3.32 3.28 4.99
CA GLU A 22 2.41 2.58 5.88
C GLU A 22 2.33 1.11 5.45
N LEU A 23 2.59 0.20 6.39
CA LEU A 23 2.49 -1.23 6.19
C LEU A 23 1.22 -1.73 6.86
N ILE A 24 0.35 -2.36 6.09
CA ILE A 24 -0.92 -2.91 6.55
C ILE A 24 -0.86 -4.42 6.35
N PRO A 25 -0.72 -5.21 7.43
CA PRO A 25 -0.63 -6.65 7.31
C PRO A 25 -1.96 -7.24 6.82
N ALA A 26 -1.87 -8.42 6.21
CA ALA A 26 -3.04 -9.22 5.84
C ALA A 26 -3.96 -9.43 7.06
N SER A 27 -5.27 -9.39 6.82
CA SER A 27 -6.30 -9.54 7.83
C SER A 27 -7.54 -10.21 7.25
N SER A 28 -8.55 -10.48 8.08
CA SER A 28 -9.86 -10.95 7.63
C SER A 28 -10.56 -10.01 6.63
N HIS A 29 -10.07 -8.77 6.49
CA HIS A 29 -10.62 -7.76 5.60
C HIS A 29 -9.90 -7.66 4.25
N CYS A 30 -8.67 -8.19 4.16
CA CYS A 30 -7.85 -8.21 2.96
C CYS A 30 -6.73 -9.26 3.16
N GLU A 31 -6.70 -10.29 2.31
CA GLU A 31 -5.72 -11.39 2.42
C GLU A 31 -4.30 -10.97 2.01
N GLU A 32 -4.14 -9.80 1.40
CA GLU A 32 -2.86 -9.25 0.99
C GLU A 32 -2.27 -8.33 2.07
N THR A 33 -0.94 -8.30 2.16
CA THR A 33 -0.23 -7.25 2.88
C THR A 33 -0.13 -6.04 1.97
N GLU A 34 -0.70 -4.91 2.39
CA GLU A 34 -0.71 -3.68 1.61
C GLU A 34 0.42 -2.76 2.09
N ILE A 35 1.11 -2.15 1.14
CA ILE A 35 2.11 -1.10 1.39
C ILE A 35 1.61 0.17 0.72
N ILE A 36 1.33 1.20 1.50
CA ILE A 36 0.88 2.50 1.00
C ILE A 36 2.00 3.50 1.22
N ALA A 37 2.51 4.08 0.13
CA ALA A 37 3.53 5.12 0.16
C ALA A 37 2.91 6.48 -0.13
N THR A 38 3.19 7.47 0.71
CA THR A 38 2.92 8.89 0.44
C THR A 38 4.15 9.49 -0.21
N LEU A 39 3.96 10.21 -1.32
CA LEU A 39 5.04 10.92 -2.02
C LEU A 39 5.12 12.37 -1.52
N LYS A 40 6.32 12.96 -1.57
CA LYS A 40 6.58 14.38 -1.28
C LYS A 40 5.97 15.32 -2.33
#